data_AF-A0A661R5Y0-F1
#
_entry.id   AF-A0A661R5Y0-F1
#
_cell.length_a   1.000
_cell.length_b   1.000
_cell.length_c   1.000
_cell.angle_alpha   90.00
_cell.angle_beta   90.00
_cell.angle_gamma   90.00
#
_symmetry.space_group_name_H-M   'P 1'
#
loop_
_entity.id
_entity.type
_entity.pdbx_description
1 polymer ?
#
loop_
_entity_poly.entity_id
_entity_poly.type
_entity_poly.pdbx_seq_one_letter_code
_entity_poly.pdbx_strand_id
1 'polypeptide(L)'
;MSFQTKLSSGEFAVLAEMNTPKGIDISDLITNVRYLKSRVDAIVIPDMDNGVMHMSALGGGALMRQQGVEPLIHVYGRDRNRMALQGDLLAAHVLGIHNLLVVQGEDMANGDHQDATVVNDLDETALLQMIGSLTQGTDMAGFELKGIPKFTIGCAIAPIADDAQLKREVDAAQKKIDAGAQYILLPPVFDT
;
A
#
# COMPACT_ATOMS: atom_id res chain seq x y z
N MET A 1 8.76 -11.61 -14.66
CA MET A 1 9.49 -10.36 -14.36
C MET A 1 8.79 -9.74 -13.15
N SER A 2 9.49 -9.10 -12.21
CA SER A 2 8.81 -8.45 -11.08
C SER A 2 8.08 -7.18 -11.52
N PHE A 3 7.11 -6.73 -10.73
CA PHE A 3 6.39 -5.48 -10.97
C PHE A 3 7.37 -4.29 -11.08
N GLN A 4 8.31 -4.20 -10.13
CA GLN A 4 9.34 -3.16 -10.12
C GLN A 4 10.20 -3.14 -11.39
N THR A 5 10.60 -4.31 -11.90
CA THR A 5 11.41 -4.38 -13.11
C THR A 5 10.62 -3.88 -14.32
N LYS A 6 9.36 -4.31 -14.48
CA LYS A 6 8.48 -3.83 -15.57
C LYS A 6 8.30 -2.31 -15.54
N LEU A 7 8.02 -1.76 -14.36
CA LEU A 7 7.85 -0.33 -14.19
C LEU A 7 9.13 0.42 -14.58
N SER A 8 10.30 -0.07 -14.16
CA SER A 8 11.59 0.55 -14.49
C SER A 8 12.02 0.39 -15.96
N SER A 9 11.54 -0.65 -16.66
CA SER A 9 11.82 -0.88 -18.08
C SER A 9 10.86 -0.13 -19.01
N GLY A 10 9.86 0.56 -18.46
CA GLY A 10 8.82 1.23 -19.25
C GLY A 10 7.85 0.25 -19.93
N GLU A 11 7.81 -1.01 -19.47
CA GLU A 11 6.88 -2.00 -19.95
C GLU A 11 5.49 -1.81 -19.34
N PHE A 12 4.46 -2.18 -20.11
CA PHE A 12 3.09 -2.13 -19.62
C PHE A 12 2.87 -3.14 -18.49
N ALA A 13 2.39 -2.64 -17.35
CA ALA A 13 2.07 -3.41 -16.16
C ALA A 13 0.56 -3.47 -15.93
N VAL A 14 0.05 -4.65 -15.62
CA VAL A 14 -1.37 -4.88 -15.29
C VAL A 14 -1.49 -5.21 -13.81
N LEU A 15 -2.29 -4.42 -13.10
CA LEU A 15 -2.62 -4.66 -11.70
C LEU A 15 -4.08 -5.11 -11.57
N ALA A 16 -4.36 -5.95 -10.58
CA ALA A 16 -5.73 -6.19 -10.12
C ALA A 16 -5.81 -5.89 -8.63
N GLU A 17 -6.89 -5.26 -8.21
CA GLU A 17 -7.19 -5.05 -6.80
C GLU A 17 -8.06 -6.17 -6.27
N MET A 18 -7.73 -6.66 -5.07
CA MET A 18 -8.49 -7.71 -4.40
C MET A 18 -8.63 -7.43 -2.92
N ASN A 19 -9.87 -7.28 -2.47
CA ASN A 19 -10.17 -7.16 -1.05
C ASN A 19 -9.95 -8.48 -0.33
N THR A 20 -9.40 -8.39 0.87
CA THR A 20 -9.29 -9.52 1.80
C THR A 20 -10.66 -9.83 2.42
N PRO A 21 -10.90 -11.07 2.91
CA PRO A 21 -12.18 -11.41 3.50
C PRO A 21 -12.38 -10.80 4.89
N LYS A 22 -13.65 -10.60 5.25
CA LYS A 22 -14.08 -10.35 6.62
C LYS A 22 -14.24 -11.69 7.36
N GLY A 23 -13.11 -12.24 7.80
CA GLY A 23 -13.06 -13.52 8.51
C GLY A 23 -11.84 -14.35 8.15
N ILE A 24 -11.86 -15.63 8.55
CA ILE A 24 -10.75 -16.57 8.34
C ILE A 24 -10.98 -17.55 7.18
N ASP A 25 -12.19 -17.61 6.62
CA ASP A 25 -12.44 -18.39 5.40
C ASP A 25 -11.89 -17.63 4.20
N ILE A 26 -10.84 -18.17 3.61
CA ILE A 26 -10.12 -17.58 2.47
C ILE A 26 -10.41 -18.31 1.15
N SER A 27 -11.38 -19.22 1.12
CA SER A 27 -11.62 -20.12 -0.02
C SER A 27 -11.87 -19.34 -1.33
N ASP A 28 -12.68 -18.29 -1.27
CA ASP A 28 -13.00 -17.43 -2.43
C ASP A 28 -11.80 -16.58 -2.85
N LEU A 29 -11.08 -16.00 -1.89
CA LEU A 29 -9.86 -15.23 -2.16
C LEU A 29 -8.85 -16.09 -2.94
N ILE A 30 -8.56 -17.30 -2.45
CA ILE A 30 -7.62 -18.22 -3.09
C ILE A 30 -8.12 -18.67 -4.46
N THR A 31 -9.42 -18.90 -4.61
CA THR A 31 -10.02 -19.29 -5.90
C THR A 31 -9.85 -18.17 -6.93
N ASN A 32 -10.14 -16.92 -6.56
CA ASN A 32 -10.00 -15.76 -7.43
C ASN A 32 -8.54 -15.48 -7.83
N VAL A 33 -7.60 -15.63 -6.89
CA VAL A 33 -6.16 -15.47 -7.16
C VAL A 33 -5.68 -16.46 -8.22
N ARG A 34 -6.17 -17.71 -8.22
CA ARG A 34 -5.79 -18.70 -9.25
C ARG A 34 -6.20 -18.27 -10.65
N TYR A 35 -7.35 -17.59 -10.80
CA TYR A 35 -7.79 -17.08 -12.10
C TYR A 35 -6.95 -15.91 -12.60
N LEU A 36 -6.38 -15.12 -11.69
CA LEU A 36 -5.62 -13.90 -11.99
C LEU A 36 -4.11 -14.12 -12.12
N LYS A 37 -3.53 -15.12 -11.45
CA LYS A 37 -2.08 -15.35 -11.31
C LYS A 37 -1.26 -15.24 -12.60
N SER A 38 -1.82 -15.61 -13.76
CA SER A 38 -1.13 -15.55 -15.06
C SER A 38 -1.57 -14.39 -15.95
N ARG A 39 -2.36 -13.45 -15.43
CA ARG A 39 -2.99 -12.35 -16.17
C ARG A 39 -2.60 -10.97 -15.66
N VAL A 40 -2.01 -10.91 -14.46
CA VAL A 40 -1.63 -9.66 -13.78
C VAL A 40 -0.18 -9.74 -13.33
N ASP A 41 0.46 -8.59 -13.21
CA ASP A 41 1.85 -8.45 -12.78
C ASP A 41 1.96 -8.33 -11.26
N ALA A 42 0.98 -7.70 -10.62
CA ALA A 42 0.82 -7.72 -9.18
C ALA A 42 -0.66 -7.58 -8.77
N ILE A 43 -0.95 -7.98 -7.54
CA ILE A 43 -2.26 -7.81 -6.92
C ILE A 43 -2.15 -6.75 -5.81
N VAL A 44 -2.96 -5.70 -5.94
CA VAL A 44 -3.16 -4.67 -4.91
C VAL A 44 -4.06 -5.26 -3.83
N ILE A 45 -3.60 -5.18 -2.58
CA ILE A 45 -4.33 -5.60 -1.39
C ILE A 45 -4.58 -4.37 -0.52
N PRO A 46 -5.82 -3.84 -0.55
CA PRO A 46 -6.23 -2.78 0.35
C PRO A 46 -6.21 -3.25 1.80
N ASP A 47 -5.94 -2.33 2.73
CA ASP A 47 -5.94 -2.61 4.17
C ASP A 47 -7.11 -1.86 4.83
N MET A 48 -8.10 -2.60 5.34
CA MET A 48 -9.31 -2.05 6.01
C MET A 48 -10.02 -0.94 5.21
N ASP A 49 -10.12 -1.14 3.90
CA ASP A 49 -10.71 -0.19 2.96
C ASP A 49 -12.19 0.08 3.27
N ASN A 50 -12.72 1.24 2.87
CA ASN A 50 -14.07 1.69 3.25
C ASN A 50 -14.31 1.81 4.78
N GLY A 51 -13.25 1.81 5.58
CA GLY A 51 -13.34 1.78 7.04
C GLY A 51 -13.96 0.49 7.60
N VAL A 52 -13.95 -0.60 6.83
CA VAL A 52 -14.54 -1.87 7.22
C VAL A 52 -13.45 -2.82 7.72
N MET A 53 -13.67 -3.46 8.88
CA MET A 53 -12.73 -4.44 9.42
C MET A 53 -12.68 -5.73 8.57
N HIS A 54 -11.52 -5.98 7.99
CA HIS A 54 -11.17 -7.13 7.15
C HIS A 54 -9.87 -7.78 7.66
N MET A 55 -9.43 -8.89 7.07
CA MET A 55 -8.06 -9.36 7.27
C MET A 55 -7.06 -8.30 6.78
N SER A 56 -5.98 -8.05 7.54
CA SER A 56 -5.02 -7.00 7.19
C SER A 56 -4.32 -7.23 5.86
N ALA A 57 -3.89 -6.17 5.18
CA ALA A 57 -3.16 -6.31 3.92
C ALA A 57 -1.82 -7.03 4.07
N LEU A 58 -1.16 -6.95 5.24
CA LEU A 58 0.03 -7.75 5.51
C LEU A 58 -0.27 -9.26 5.42
N GLY A 59 -1.39 -9.70 6.02
CA GLY A 59 -1.86 -11.08 5.94
C GLY A 59 -2.26 -11.47 4.52
N GLY A 60 -3.03 -10.62 3.84
CA GLY A 60 -3.43 -10.82 2.44
C GLY A 60 -2.22 -10.90 1.51
N GLY A 61 -1.25 -10.00 1.65
CA GLY A 61 -0.01 -10.00 0.88
C GLY A 61 0.82 -11.26 1.09
N ALA A 62 0.91 -11.76 2.33
CA ALA A 62 1.58 -13.02 2.62
C ALA A 62 0.90 -14.21 1.93
N LEU A 63 -0.44 -14.24 1.92
CA LEU A 63 -1.21 -15.25 1.17
C LEU A 63 -0.96 -15.15 -0.33
N MET A 64 -0.92 -13.95 -0.91
CA MET A 64 -0.59 -13.76 -2.34
C MET A 64 0.80 -14.31 -2.67
N ARG A 65 1.81 -14.04 -1.81
CA ARG A 65 3.15 -14.60 -1.97
C ARG A 65 3.15 -16.12 -1.94
N GLN A 66 2.41 -16.73 -1.01
CA GLN A 66 2.27 -18.19 -0.95
C GLN A 66 1.61 -18.77 -2.20
N GLN A 67 0.67 -18.04 -2.81
CA GLN A 67 0.07 -18.41 -4.09
C GLN A 67 1.00 -18.14 -5.29
N GLY A 68 2.18 -17.56 -5.07
CA GLY A 68 3.16 -17.24 -6.12
C GLY A 68 2.74 -16.07 -6.99
N VAL A 69 1.99 -15.12 -6.44
CA VAL A 69 1.67 -13.83 -7.05
C VAL A 69 2.42 -12.72 -6.32
N GLU A 70 2.75 -11.65 -7.02
CA GLU A 70 3.40 -10.49 -6.43
C GLU A 70 2.34 -9.58 -5.77
N PRO A 71 2.40 -9.35 -4.45
CA PRO A 71 1.52 -8.42 -3.78
C PRO A 71 2.06 -7.00 -3.83
N LEU A 72 1.12 -6.07 -3.79
CA LEU A 72 1.29 -4.67 -3.47
C LEU A 72 0.31 -4.36 -2.35
N ILE A 73 0.78 -3.92 -1.19
CA ILE A 73 -0.08 -3.69 -0.02
C ILE A 73 -0.30 -2.19 0.23
N HIS A 74 -1.50 -1.82 0.68
CA HIS A 74 -1.75 -0.47 1.18
C HIS A 74 -1.05 -0.25 2.53
N VAL A 75 -0.53 0.96 2.72
CA VAL A 75 0.07 1.43 3.98
C VAL A 75 -0.54 2.79 4.31
N TYR A 76 -1.14 2.92 5.48
CA TYR A 76 -1.77 4.17 5.95
C TYR A 76 -1.67 4.30 7.48
N GLY A 77 -1.81 5.52 8.00
CA GLY A 77 -1.59 5.86 9.42
C GLY A 77 -2.82 5.83 10.34
N ARG A 78 -4.04 5.77 9.79
CA ARG A 78 -5.30 5.86 10.56
C ARG A 78 -5.38 4.90 11.74
N ASP A 79 -4.97 3.65 11.56
CA ASP A 79 -5.21 2.60 12.56
C ASP A 79 -3.96 2.20 13.36
N ARG A 80 -2.78 2.75 13.00
CA ARG A 80 -1.48 2.29 13.53
C ARG A 80 -0.54 3.44 13.84
N ASN A 81 0.22 3.30 14.92
CA ASN A 81 1.28 4.25 15.26
C ASN A 81 2.58 3.93 14.51
N ARG A 82 3.56 4.83 14.58
CA ARG A 82 4.86 4.68 13.92
C ARG A 82 5.63 3.40 14.27
N MET A 83 5.44 2.85 15.48
CA MET A 83 6.12 1.62 15.88
C MET A 83 5.50 0.40 15.20
N ALA A 84 4.16 0.31 15.23
CA ALA A 84 3.42 -0.76 14.56
C ALA A 84 3.68 -0.74 13.05
N LEU A 85 3.66 0.44 12.43
CA LEU A 85 3.94 0.62 11.00
C LEU A 85 5.35 0.14 10.62
N GLN A 86 6.39 0.55 11.35
CA GLN A 86 7.75 0.06 11.07
C GLN A 86 7.87 -1.46 11.25
N GLY A 87 7.26 -2.00 12.30
CA GLY A 87 7.23 -3.46 12.54
C GLY A 87 6.54 -4.23 11.41
N ASP A 88 5.37 -3.77 10.97
CA ASP A 88 4.60 -4.37 9.88
C ASP A 88 5.39 -4.36 8.56
N LEU A 89 6.12 -3.28 8.25
CA LEU A 89 6.95 -3.20 7.05
C LEU A 89 8.16 -4.13 7.11
N LEU A 90 8.86 -4.21 8.26
CA LEU A 90 9.94 -5.17 8.43
C LEU A 90 9.43 -6.62 8.26
N ALA A 91 8.24 -6.92 8.80
CA ALA A 91 7.58 -8.20 8.57
C ALA A 91 7.22 -8.42 7.10
N ALA A 92 6.68 -7.40 6.42
CA ALA A 92 6.34 -7.45 5.00
C ALA A 92 7.54 -7.86 4.15
N HIS A 93 8.71 -7.24 4.39
CA HIS A 93 9.94 -7.59 3.69
C HIS A 93 10.35 -9.06 3.91
N VAL A 94 10.31 -9.55 5.15
CA VAL A 94 10.63 -10.96 5.47
C VAL A 94 9.66 -11.92 4.80
N LEU A 95 8.39 -11.54 4.66
CA LEU A 95 7.35 -12.31 3.98
C LEU A 95 7.45 -12.22 2.44
N GLY A 96 8.43 -11.47 1.91
CA GLY A 96 8.67 -11.30 0.48
C GLY A 96 7.72 -10.32 -0.19
N ILE A 97 7.09 -9.43 0.58
CA ILE A 97 6.25 -8.33 0.12
C ILE A 97 7.14 -7.11 -0.03
N HIS A 98 7.39 -6.70 -1.27
CA HIS A 98 8.30 -5.60 -1.57
C HIS A 98 7.62 -4.39 -2.22
N ASN A 99 6.34 -4.49 -2.59
CA ASN A 99 5.62 -3.37 -3.20
C ASN A 99 4.66 -2.78 -2.19
N LEU A 100 4.79 -1.48 -1.96
CA LEU A 100 3.98 -0.71 -1.03
C LEU A 100 3.26 0.37 -1.80
N LEU A 101 2.04 0.67 -1.40
CA LEU A 101 1.30 1.85 -1.84
C LEU A 101 0.86 2.64 -0.61
N VAL A 102 1.46 3.80 -0.43
CA VAL A 102 1.08 4.73 0.63
C VAL A 102 -0.20 5.44 0.23
N VAL A 103 -1.22 5.31 1.06
CA VAL A 103 -2.55 5.88 0.82
C VAL A 103 -3.02 6.63 2.06
N GLN A 104 -3.91 7.59 1.84
CA GLN A 104 -4.69 8.17 2.91
C GLN A 104 -5.72 7.14 3.38
N GLY A 105 -5.78 6.89 4.69
CA GLY A 105 -6.83 6.06 5.26
C GLY A 105 -8.18 6.78 5.20
N GLU A 106 -9.24 6.04 4.90
CA GLU A 106 -10.60 6.60 4.89
C GLU A 106 -11.05 7.06 6.27
N ASP A 107 -11.95 8.04 6.33
CA ASP A 107 -12.50 8.50 7.61
C ASP A 107 -13.18 7.34 8.34
N MET A 108 -12.84 7.15 9.62
CA MET A 108 -13.43 6.11 10.47
C MET A 108 -14.94 6.28 10.60
N ALA A 109 -15.44 7.52 10.47
CA ALA A 109 -16.87 7.83 10.47
C ALA A 109 -17.64 7.14 9.31
N ASN A 110 -16.97 6.80 8.22
CA ASN A 110 -17.57 6.10 7.08
C ASN A 110 -17.57 4.57 7.25
N GLY A 111 -16.84 4.07 8.25
CA GLY A 111 -16.60 2.65 8.49
C GLY A 111 -17.64 1.94 9.35
N ASP A 112 -17.37 0.66 9.64
CA ASP A 112 -18.20 -0.18 10.51
C ASP A 112 -17.80 -0.11 12.00
N HIS A 113 -16.71 0.59 12.33
CA HIS A 113 -16.22 0.83 13.69
C HIS A 113 -16.08 2.33 13.97
N GLN A 114 -17.17 3.08 13.81
CA GLN A 114 -17.18 4.55 13.91
C GLN A 114 -16.68 5.10 15.26
N ASP A 115 -16.83 4.33 16.34
CA ASP A 115 -16.37 4.69 17.70
C ASP A 115 -14.89 4.37 17.94
N ALA A 116 -14.18 3.76 16.97
CA ALA A 116 -12.77 3.44 17.12
C ALA A 116 -11.90 4.71 17.14
N THR A 117 -10.90 4.72 18.02
CA THR A 117 -9.94 5.83 18.09
C THR A 117 -9.01 5.80 16.89
N VAL A 118 -9.01 6.90 16.13
CA VAL A 118 -8.06 7.13 15.06
C VAL A 118 -6.68 7.44 15.64
N VAL A 119 -5.66 6.72 15.17
CA VAL A 119 -4.26 6.88 15.60
C VAL A 119 -3.59 8.01 14.83
N ASN A 120 -3.56 7.95 13.49
CA ASN A 120 -2.99 8.98 12.60
C ASN A 120 -1.65 9.58 13.09
N ASP A 121 -0.76 8.73 13.59
CA ASP A 121 0.53 9.18 14.13
C ASP A 121 1.46 9.72 13.02
N LEU A 122 1.30 9.23 11.79
CA LEU A 122 2.04 9.66 10.61
C LEU A 122 1.05 9.93 9.45
N ASP A 123 1.22 11.07 8.78
CA ASP A 123 0.57 11.34 7.50
C ASP A 123 1.30 10.61 6.34
N GLU A 124 0.76 10.71 5.13
CA GLU A 124 1.34 10.03 3.96
C GLU A 124 2.77 10.47 3.64
N THR A 125 3.11 11.73 3.87
CA THR A 125 4.46 12.24 3.59
C THR A 125 5.44 11.70 4.63
N ALA A 126 5.06 11.71 5.90
CA ALA A 126 5.84 11.15 6.99
C ALA A 126 5.98 9.62 6.89
N LEU A 127 4.96 8.92 6.38
CA LEU A 127 5.04 7.49 6.04
C LEU A 127 6.09 7.22 4.96
N LEU A 128 6.08 7.98 3.88
CA LEU A 128 7.08 7.85 2.80
C LEU A 128 8.50 8.10 3.32
N GLN A 129 8.69 9.13 4.13
CA GLN A 129 9.98 9.42 4.77
C GLN A 129 10.44 8.30 5.70
N MET A 130 9.52 7.75 6.52
CA MET A 130 9.80 6.62 7.40
C MET A 130 10.23 5.38 6.61
N ILE A 131 9.52 5.05 5.53
CA ILE A 131 9.89 3.94 4.64
C ILE A 131 11.29 4.21 4.05
N GLY A 132 11.55 5.45 3.65
CA GLY A 132 12.86 5.92 3.20
C GLY A 132 13.97 5.60 4.21
N SER A 133 13.79 5.96 5.48
CA SER A 133 14.74 5.65 6.56
C SER A 133 14.96 4.14 6.70
N LEU A 134 13.91 3.32 6.68
CA LEU A 134 14.04 1.87 6.74
C LEU A 134 14.89 1.34 5.58
N THR A 135 14.66 1.83 4.35
CA THR A 135 15.46 1.42 3.16
C THR A 135 16.89 1.95 3.17
N GLN A 136 17.22 2.90 4.06
CA GLN A 136 18.58 3.35 4.33
C GLN A 136 19.24 2.57 5.49
N GLY A 137 18.48 1.69 6.16
CA GLY A 137 18.99 0.81 7.21
C GLY A 137 18.86 1.35 8.63
N THR A 138 17.99 2.34 8.86
CA THR A 138 17.73 2.89 10.20
C THR A 138 16.24 2.96 10.50
N ASP A 139 15.86 2.78 11.76
CA ASP A 139 14.51 3.10 12.23
C ASP A 139 14.29 4.63 12.38
N MET A 140 13.07 5.04 12.69
CA MET A 140 12.72 6.44 12.91
C MET A 140 13.38 7.07 14.16
N ALA A 141 13.90 6.25 15.08
CA ALA A 141 14.63 6.72 16.25
C ALA A 141 16.14 6.85 15.96
N GLY A 142 16.60 6.49 14.77
CA GLY A 142 17.99 6.57 14.33
C GLY A 142 18.84 5.35 14.71
N PHE A 143 18.22 4.25 15.14
CA PHE A 143 18.94 3.01 15.41
C PHE A 143 19.13 2.18 14.14
N GLU A 144 20.30 1.56 14.02
CA GLU A 144 20.63 0.72 12.87
C GLU A 144 19.83 -0.59 12.87
N LEU A 145 19.37 -0.97 11.67
CA LEU A 145 18.69 -2.23 11.41
C LEU A 145 19.69 -3.33 11.08
N LYS A 146 19.39 -4.55 11.51
CA LYS A 146 20.12 -5.74 11.07
C LYS A 146 19.58 -6.20 9.71
N GLY A 147 20.25 -5.73 8.66
CA GLY A 147 19.81 -5.90 7.29
C GLY A 147 18.95 -4.72 6.83
N ILE A 148 18.96 -4.48 5.52
CA ILE A 148 18.31 -3.31 4.91
C ILE A 148 17.15 -3.80 4.04
N PRO A 149 15.90 -3.51 4.40
CA PRO A 149 14.75 -3.88 3.58
C PRO A 149 14.77 -3.11 2.26
N LYS A 150 14.26 -3.75 1.20
CA LYS A 150 14.08 -3.12 -0.11
C LYS A 150 12.61 -3.06 -0.47
N PHE A 151 12.14 -1.87 -0.83
CA PHE A 151 10.77 -1.64 -1.24
C PHE A 151 10.69 -0.87 -2.57
N THR A 152 9.61 -1.14 -3.29
CA THR A 152 9.11 -0.34 -4.40
C THR A 152 7.93 0.46 -3.86
N ILE A 153 8.09 1.77 -3.79
CA ILE A 153 7.22 2.62 -2.97
C ILE A 153 6.35 3.47 -3.90
N GLY A 154 5.04 3.24 -3.86
CA GLY A 154 4.06 4.07 -4.57
C GLY A 154 3.32 4.99 -3.62
N CYS A 155 2.63 5.97 -4.19
CA CYS A 155 1.58 6.70 -3.50
C CYS A 155 0.31 6.78 -4.35
N ALA A 156 -0.82 7.02 -3.70
CA ALA A 156 -2.07 7.37 -4.38
C ALA A 156 -2.35 8.88 -4.31
N ILE A 157 -3.20 9.36 -5.21
CA ILE A 157 -3.80 10.71 -5.12
C ILE A 157 -5.32 10.59 -5.06
N ALA A 158 -5.99 11.65 -4.63
CA ALA A 158 -7.45 11.67 -4.54
C ALA A 158 -8.10 11.80 -5.94
N PRO A 159 -9.38 11.40 -6.08
CA PRO A 159 -10.17 11.68 -7.28
C PRO A 159 -10.19 13.17 -7.64
N ILE A 160 -10.07 13.46 -8.93
CA ILE A 160 -10.01 14.83 -9.47
C ILE A 160 -11.31 15.11 -10.22
N ALA A 161 -12.09 16.08 -9.74
CA ALA A 161 -13.35 16.50 -10.34
C ALA A 161 -13.27 17.83 -11.09
N ASP A 162 -12.27 18.66 -10.81
CA ASP A 162 -12.08 19.98 -11.42
C ASP A 162 -10.60 20.42 -11.48
N ASP A 163 -10.30 21.47 -12.24
CA ASP A 163 -8.95 22.00 -12.42
C ASP A 163 -8.28 22.48 -11.11
N ALA A 164 -9.08 22.94 -10.14
CA ALA A 164 -8.57 23.38 -8.86
C ALA A 164 -8.15 22.19 -7.98
N GLN A 165 -8.88 21.09 -8.03
CA GLN A 165 -8.51 19.81 -7.44
C GLN A 165 -7.30 19.23 -8.15
N LEU A 166 -7.25 19.24 -9.49
CA LEU A 166 -6.10 18.78 -10.25
C LEU A 166 -4.81 19.47 -9.79
N LYS A 167 -4.84 20.80 -9.68
CA LYS A 167 -3.68 21.56 -9.22
C LYS A 167 -3.24 21.15 -7.80
N ARG A 168 -4.20 20.98 -6.88
CA ARG A 168 -3.90 20.56 -5.50
C ARG A 168 -3.31 19.15 -5.45
N GLU A 169 -3.85 18.21 -6.21
CA GLU A 169 -3.36 16.83 -6.25
C GLU A 169 -2.00 16.72 -6.93
N VAL A 170 -1.70 17.56 -7.94
CA VAL A 170 -0.36 17.67 -8.53
C VAL A 170 0.66 18.19 -7.49
N ASP A 171 0.31 19.24 -6.76
CA ASP A 171 1.18 19.79 -5.70
C ASP A 171 1.39 18.77 -4.57
N ALA A 172 0.34 18.02 -4.20
CA ALA A 172 0.42 16.94 -3.21
C ALA A 172 1.27 15.76 -3.71
N ALA A 173 1.09 15.36 -4.97
CA ALA A 173 1.88 14.32 -5.61
C ALA A 173 3.37 14.68 -5.63
N GLN A 174 3.71 15.94 -5.95
CA GLN A 174 5.09 16.41 -5.94
C GLN A 174 5.72 16.27 -4.55
N LYS A 175 5.00 16.63 -3.49
CA LYS A 175 5.49 16.43 -2.10
C LYS A 175 5.73 14.95 -1.77
N LYS A 176 4.85 14.06 -2.24
CA LYS A 176 5.01 12.61 -2.05
C LYS A 176 6.21 12.07 -2.84
N ILE A 177 6.44 12.56 -4.06
CA ILE A 177 7.64 12.22 -4.85
C ILE A 177 8.90 12.67 -4.12
N ASP A 178 8.95 13.92 -3.65
CA ASP A 178 10.09 14.48 -2.92
C ASP A 178 10.37 13.71 -1.60
N ALA A 179 9.34 13.10 -1.02
CA ALA A 179 9.43 12.25 0.17
C ALA A 179 9.85 10.79 -0.12
N GLY A 180 9.97 10.39 -1.40
CA GLY A 180 10.49 9.09 -1.80
C GLY A 180 9.52 8.17 -2.55
N ALA A 181 8.33 8.65 -2.94
CA ALA A 181 7.46 7.88 -3.83
C ALA A 181 8.09 7.73 -5.22
N GLN A 182 8.07 6.50 -5.75
CA GLN A 182 8.69 6.11 -7.02
C GLN A 182 7.66 6.02 -8.16
N TYR A 183 6.38 5.87 -7.83
CA TYR A 183 5.26 5.88 -8.77
C TYR A 183 3.99 6.40 -8.10
N ILE A 184 3.03 6.80 -8.94
CA ILE A 184 1.72 7.27 -8.50
C ILE A 184 0.66 6.34 -9.08
N LEU A 185 -0.24 5.84 -8.22
CA LEU A 185 -1.47 5.17 -8.65
C LEU A 185 -2.60 6.21 -8.69
N LEU A 186 -3.21 6.36 -9.87
CA LEU A 186 -4.35 7.25 -10.05
C LEU A 186 -5.67 6.52 -9.74
N PRO A 187 -6.67 7.23 -9.21
CA PRO A 187 -8.02 6.69 -9.06
C PRO A 187 -8.64 6.37 -10.43
N PRO A 188 -9.68 5.52 -10.48
CA PRO A 188 -10.34 5.19 -11.73
C PRO A 188 -10.96 6.42 -12.39
N VAL A 189 -10.76 6.53 -13.70
CA VAL A 189 -11.33 7.60 -14.56
C VAL A 189 -12.25 6.94 -15.58
N PHE A 190 -13.48 7.46 -15.71
CA PHE A 190 -14.50 6.92 -16.61
C PHE A 190 -14.75 7.82 -17.84
N ASP A 191 -14.19 9.03 -17.87
CA ASP A 191 -14.30 10.00 -18.96
C ASP A 191 -12.91 10.31 -19.51
N THR A 192 -12.73 10.20 -20.83
CA THR A 192 -11.42 10.23 -21.51
C THR A 192 -11.21 11.50 -22.33
#